data_AF-A0A154IR50-F1
#
_entry.id   AF-A0A154IR50-F1
#
_cell.length_a   1.000
_cell.length_b   1.000
_cell.length_c   1.000
_cell.angle_alpha   90.00
_cell.angle_beta   90.00
_cell.angle_gamma   90.00
#
_symmetry.space_group_name_H-M   'P 1'
#
loop_
_entity.id
_entity.type
_entity.pdbx_description
1 polymer ?
#
loop_
_entity_poly.entity_id
_entity_poly.type
_entity_poly.pdbx_seq_one_letter_code
_entity_poly.pdbx_strand_id
1 'polypeptide(L)'
;MARVHYVPAALESGVLYVSDEYKIAMHLCACGCGSKVPVSLGPAGWKVTERNGKPTVRPSIGSGQLPCNSHYFITDGRVDWLRSMSAAQTVVALKSDHRRREAYYRDMNRKSRWWNRAWLHLLSLFGRG
;
A
#
# COMPACT_ATOMS: atom_id res chain seq x y z
N MET A 1 -9.35 -12.86 -5.88
CA MET A 1 -8.64 -11.63 -6.32
C MET A 1 -7.96 -11.90 -7.65
N ALA A 2 -7.48 -10.88 -8.36
CA ALA A 2 -6.76 -11.05 -9.62
C ALA A 2 -5.34 -10.49 -9.53
N ARG A 3 -4.35 -11.31 -9.87
CA ARG A 3 -2.96 -10.85 -10.06
C ARG A 3 -2.81 -10.36 -11.50
N VAL A 4 -2.29 -9.15 -11.66
CA VAL A 4 -2.17 -8.50 -12.96
C VAL A 4 -0.83 -7.78 -13.07
N HIS A 5 -0.33 -7.66 -14.29
CA HIS A 5 0.81 -6.79 -14.56
C HIS A 5 0.38 -5.33 -14.47
N TYR A 6 -0.64 -4.96 -15.26
CA TYR A 6 -1.27 -3.64 -15.27
C TYR A 6 -2.70 -3.69 -14.73
N VAL A 7 -3.09 -2.70 -13.93
CA VAL A 7 -4.48 -2.57 -13.48
C VAL A 7 -5.35 -2.19 -14.69
N PRO A 8 -6.45 -2.91 -14.96
CA PRO A 8 -7.29 -2.63 -16.11
C PRO A 8 -7.99 -1.28 -15.99
N ALA A 9 -8.32 -0.67 -17.14
CA ALA A 9 -9.01 0.62 -17.19
C ALA A 9 -10.42 0.54 -16.59
N ALA A 10 -11.15 -0.56 -16.86
CA ALA A 10 -12.42 -0.88 -16.24
C ALA A 10 -12.18 -1.92 -15.14
N LEU A 11 -12.72 -1.66 -13.94
CA LEU A 11 -12.62 -2.57 -12.81
C LEU A 11 -13.96 -3.28 -12.61
N GLU A 12 -13.90 -4.57 -12.29
CA GLU A 12 -15.08 -5.33 -11.88
C GLU A 12 -15.37 -5.14 -10.38
N SER A 13 -16.66 -5.16 -10.03
CA SER A 13 -17.08 -5.14 -8.64
C SER A 13 -16.66 -6.41 -7.90
N GLY A 14 -16.20 -6.27 -6.66
CA GLY A 14 -15.76 -7.40 -5.84
C GLY A 14 -14.38 -7.97 -6.21
N VAL A 15 -13.71 -7.44 -7.22
CA VAL A 15 -12.37 -7.88 -7.62
C VAL A 15 -11.30 -6.92 -7.08
N LEU A 16 -10.38 -7.46 -6.29
CA LEU A 16 -9.13 -6.79 -5.93
C LEU A 16 -8.07 -7.13 -6.99
N TYR A 17 -7.65 -6.14 -7.76
CA TYR A 17 -6.55 -6.27 -8.72
C TYR A 17 -5.24 -5.94 -8.01
N VAL A 18 -4.24 -6.80 -8.14
CA VAL A 18 -2.95 -6.66 -7.46
C VAL A 18 -1.83 -6.72 -8.49
N SER A 19 -1.03 -5.66 -8.55
CA SER A 19 0.24 -5.64 -9.28
C SER A 19 1.40 -5.65 -8.30
N ASP A 20 2.04 -6.81 -8.21
CA ASP A 20 3.23 -7.00 -7.37
C ASP A 20 4.45 -6.22 -7.91
N GLU A 21 4.53 -6.00 -9.22
CA GLU A 21 5.60 -5.21 -9.84
C GLU A 21 5.48 -3.73 -9.48
N TYR A 22 4.32 -3.12 -9.73
CA TYR A 22 4.08 -1.70 -9.47
C TYR A 22 3.69 -1.40 -8.02
N LYS A 23 3.70 -2.41 -7.15
CA LYS A 23 3.38 -2.31 -5.71
C LYS A 23 2.07 -1.55 -5.48
N ILE A 24 1.03 -1.93 -6.21
CA ILE A 24 -0.30 -1.33 -6.10
C ILE A 24 -1.36 -2.41 -6.13
N ALA A 25 -2.38 -2.25 -5.29
CA ALA A 25 -3.65 -2.91 -5.48
C ALA A 25 -4.73 -1.87 -5.78
N MET A 26 -5.77 -2.27 -6.51
CA MET A 26 -6.88 -1.39 -6.85
C MET A 26 -8.17 -2.18 -6.92
N HIS A 27 -9.26 -1.57 -6.46
CA HIS A 27 -10.59 -2.14 -6.56
C HIS A 27 -11.66 -1.04 -6.63
N LEU A 28 -12.89 -1.40 -6.99
CA LEU A 28 -14.03 -0.51 -6.80
C LEU A 28 -14.42 -0.45 -5.32
N CYS A 29 -14.70 0.75 -4.84
CA CYS A 29 -15.04 1.00 -3.44
C CYS A 29 -16.11 0.03 -2.95
N ALA A 30 -15.83 -0.64 -1.81
CA ALA A 30 -16.69 -1.68 -1.27
C ALA A 30 -18.11 -1.21 -0.92
N CYS A 31 -18.34 0.10 -0.80
CA CYS A 31 -19.67 0.64 -0.52
C CYS A 31 -20.59 0.66 -1.75
N GLY A 32 -20.06 0.36 -2.94
CA GLY A 32 -20.84 0.35 -4.19
C GLY A 32 -20.91 1.70 -4.91
N CYS A 33 -20.23 2.75 -4.45
CA CYS A 33 -20.25 4.06 -5.11
C CYS A 33 -19.50 4.12 -6.46
N GLY A 34 -18.86 3.03 -6.89
CA GLY A 34 -18.15 2.94 -8.17
C GLY A 34 -16.80 3.67 -8.23
N SER A 35 -16.36 4.33 -7.16
CA SER A 35 -15.05 4.98 -7.13
C SER A 35 -13.91 3.97 -7.10
N LYS A 36 -12.82 4.23 -7.84
CA LYS A 36 -11.59 3.43 -7.78
C LYS A 36 -10.82 3.76 -6.50
N VAL A 37 -10.46 2.73 -5.75
CA VAL A 37 -9.70 2.86 -4.50
C VAL A 37 -8.30 2.29 -4.72
N PRO A 38 -7.27 3.15 -4.85
CA PRO A 38 -5.89 2.70 -4.92
C PRO A 38 -5.37 2.34 -3.52
N VAL A 39 -4.61 1.26 -3.45
CA VAL A 39 -3.99 0.75 -2.22
C VAL A 39 -2.50 0.58 -2.50
N SER A 40 -1.67 1.49 -2.01
CA SER A 40 -0.22 1.43 -2.19
C SER A 40 0.37 0.28 -1.37
N LEU A 41 1.02 -0.68 -2.01
CA LEU A 41 1.61 -1.83 -1.34
C LEU A 41 3.03 -1.55 -0.90
N GLY A 42 3.46 -2.23 0.15
CA GLY A 42 4.86 -2.23 0.59
C GLY A 42 5.05 -1.87 2.06
N PRO A 43 6.31 -1.75 2.52
CA PRO A 43 6.64 -1.68 3.94
C PRO A 43 6.04 -0.49 4.69
N ALA A 44 5.83 0.64 4.00
CA ALA A 44 5.21 1.85 4.57
C ALA A 44 3.73 2.02 4.19
N GLY A 45 3.16 1.05 3.48
CA GLY A 45 1.78 1.06 2.99
C GLY A 45 0.99 -0.15 3.46
N TRP A 46 0.18 -0.70 2.57
CA TRP A 46 -0.65 -1.87 2.83
C TRP A 46 0.08 -3.17 2.46
N LYS A 47 -0.33 -4.23 3.13
CA LYS A 47 0.02 -5.61 2.81
C LYS A 47 -1.24 -6.33 2.33
N VAL A 48 -1.11 -7.03 1.22
CA VAL A 48 -2.10 -7.99 0.73
C VAL A 48 -1.55 -9.39 1.00
N THR A 49 -2.34 -10.24 1.63
CA THR A 49 -2.07 -11.68 1.78
C THR A 49 -3.20 -12.47 1.16
N GLU A 50 -2.93 -13.74 0.86
CA GLU A 50 -3.90 -14.63 0.22
C GLU A 50 -4.00 -15.94 1.00
N ARG A 51 -5.24 -16.40 1.21
CA ARG A 51 -5.52 -17.74 1.73
C ARG A 51 -6.65 -18.35 0.92
N ASN A 52 -6.41 -19.50 0.29
CA ASN A 52 -7.39 -20.21 -0.53
C ASN A 52 -8.04 -19.32 -1.62
N GLY A 53 -7.25 -18.51 -2.32
CA GLY A 53 -7.74 -17.60 -3.35
C GLY A 53 -8.38 -16.29 -2.84
N LYS A 54 -8.47 -16.12 -1.52
CA LYS A 54 -9.18 -15.01 -0.87
C LYS A 54 -8.20 -13.98 -0.29
N PRO A 55 -8.34 -12.69 -0.64
CA PRO A 55 -7.42 -11.66 -0.19
C PRO A 55 -7.72 -11.22 1.24
N THR A 56 -6.67 -10.88 1.98
CA THR A 56 -6.72 -10.13 3.22
C THR A 56 -5.84 -8.88 3.06
N VAL A 57 -6.37 -7.69 3.38
CA VAL A 57 -5.66 -6.41 3.21
C VAL A 57 -5.50 -5.72 4.56
N ARG A 58 -4.27 -5.35 4.92
CA ARG A 58 -3.94 -4.66 6.17
C ARG A 58 -3.00 -3.47 5.94
N PRO A 59 -3.15 -2.34 6.66
CA PRO A 59 -4.22 -2.02 7.63
C PRO A 59 -5.58 -1.81 6.94
N SER A 60 -6.57 -1.24 7.65
CA SER A 60 -7.89 -0.93 7.06
C SER A 60 -7.75 0.01 5.86
N ILE A 61 -8.74 -0.05 4.97
CA ILE A 61 -8.85 0.84 3.82
C ILE A 61 -9.83 1.94 4.20
N GLY A 62 -9.31 3.16 4.29
CA GLY A 62 -10.06 4.37 4.58
C GLY A 62 -10.24 5.24 3.33
N SER A 63 -11.49 5.47 2.95
CA SER A 63 -11.88 6.28 1.78
C SER A 63 -12.49 7.61 2.21
N GLY A 64 -11.98 8.22 3.28
CA GLY A 64 -12.50 9.48 3.84
C GLY A 64 -12.27 10.73 2.97
N GLN A 65 -11.62 10.58 1.80
CA GLN A 65 -11.52 11.62 0.76
C GLN A 65 -12.60 11.46 -0.32
N LEU A 66 -13.34 10.34 -0.32
CA LEU A 66 -14.45 10.10 -1.22
C LEU A 66 -15.77 10.54 -0.56
N PRO A 67 -16.80 10.92 -1.34
CA PRO A 67 -18.10 11.32 -0.79
C PRO A 67 -18.75 10.26 0.12
N CYS A 68 -18.45 8.97 -0.10
CA CYS A 68 -18.99 7.87 0.70
C CYS A 68 -18.32 7.71 2.08
N ASN A 69 -17.15 8.33 2.30
CA ASN A 69 -16.37 8.25 3.55
C ASN A 69 -16.18 6.83 4.12
N SER A 70 -16.18 5.82 3.26
CA SER A 70 -16.21 4.42 3.68
C SER A 70 -14.92 4.00 4.38
N HIS A 71 -15.03 3.03 5.29
CA HIS A 71 -13.90 2.52 6.03
C HIS A 71 -14.12 1.05 6.36
N TYR A 72 -13.18 0.18 6.00
CA TYR A 72 -13.36 -1.27 6.13
C TYR A 72 -12.03 -2.01 6.15
N PHE A 73 -12.07 -3.24 6.67
CA PHE A 73 -11.08 -4.26 6.35
C PHE A 73 -11.55 -5.13 5.19
N ILE A 74 -10.59 -5.74 4.50
CA ILE A 74 -10.84 -6.91 3.66
C ILE A 74 -10.19 -8.09 4.35
N THR A 75 -10.97 -9.12 4.72
CA THR A 75 -10.48 -10.32 5.42
C THR A 75 -11.03 -11.56 4.75
N ASP A 76 -10.16 -12.41 4.23
CA ASP A 76 -10.52 -13.61 3.46
C ASP A 76 -11.63 -13.31 2.43
N GLY A 77 -11.46 -12.22 1.67
CA GLY A 77 -12.37 -11.78 0.62
C GLY A 77 -13.68 -11.14 1.12
N ARG A 78 -13.88 -10.98 2.42
CA ARG A 78 -15.06 -10.32 3.01
C ARG A 78 -14.73 -8.90 3.44
N VAL A 79 -15.74 -8.05 3.41
CA VAL A 79 -15.64 -6.66 3.85
C VAL A 79 -16.13 -6.58 5.30
N ASP A 80 -15.24 -6.22 6.22
CA ASP A 80 -15.60 -5.95 7.61
C ASP A 80 -15.68 -4.43 7.81
N TRP A 81 -16.90 -3.93 7.99
CA TRP A 81 -17.16 -2.50 8.06
C TRP A 81 -16.67 -1.88 9.38
N LEU A 82 -16.05 -0.72 9.24
CA LEU A 82 -15.71 0.16 10.34
C LEU A 82 -16.59 1.41 10.28
N ARG A 83 -16.52 2.24 11.33
CA ARG A 83 -17.15 3.55 11.30
C ARG A 83 -16.58 4.36 10.15
N SER A 84 -17.46 5.01 9.39
CA SER A 84 -17.10 5.96 8.34
C SER A 84 -16.10 6.99 8.87
N MET A 85 -15.16 7.38 8.02
CA MET A 85 -14.13 8.34 8.40
C MET A 85 -14.72 9.75 8.47
N SER A 86 -14.54 10.42 9.61
CA SER A 86 -14.75 11.86 9.68
C SER A 86 -13.62 12.61 8.96
N ALA A 87 -13.89 13.84 8.53
CA ALA A 87 -12.86 14.69 7.92
C ALA A 87 -11.61 14.83 8.82
N ALA A 88 -11.80 14.98 10.13
CA ALA A 88 -10.70 15.05 11.09
C ALA A 88 -9.88 13.74 11.12
N GLN A 89 -10.53 12.58 11.11
CA GLN A 89 -9.85 11.28 11.05
C GLN A 89 -9.08 11.11 9.74
N THR A 90 -9.65 11.57 8.61
CA THR A 90 -8.98 11.56 7.29
C THR A 90 -7.69 12.37 7.33
N VAL A 91 -7.73 13.60 7.85
CA VAL A 91 -6.54 14.46 7.95
C VAL A 91 -5.45 13.81 8.81
N VAL A 92 -5.82 13.23 9.96
CA VAL A 92 -4.87 12.54 10.84
C VAL A 92 -4.26 11.31 10.17
N ALA A 93 -5.07 10.50 9.50
CA ALA A 93 -4.61 9.30 8.80
C ALA A 93 -3.62 9.64 7.69
N LEU A 94 -3.96 10.60 6.82
CA LEU A 94 -3.09 11.06 5.73
C LEU A 94 -1.75 11.59 6.26
N LYS A 95 -1.77 12.40 7.33
CA LYS A 95 -0.55 12.89 7.97
C LYS A 95 0.30 11.77 8.56
N SER A 96 -0.33 10.76 9.16
CA SER A 96 0.37 9.59 9.67
C SER A 96 1.01 8.77 8.56
N ASP A 97 0.29 8.51 7.47
CA ASP A 97 0.78 7.73 6.33
C ASP A 97 1.90 8.45 5.60
N HIS A 98 1.80 9.78 5.44
CA HIS A 98 2.87 10.59 4.87
C HIS A 98 4.16 10.48 5.71
N ARG A 99 4.07 10.69 7.04
CA ARG A 99 5.23 10.57 7.94
C ARG A 99 5.85 9.16 7.91
N ARG A 100 5.03 8.11 7.85
CA ARG A 100 5.51 6.72 7.76
C ARG A 100 6.30 6.48 6.47
N ARG A 101 5.79 6.96 5.34
CA ARG A 101 6.46 6.87 4.03
C ARG A 101 7.78 7.66 4.01
N GLU A 102 7.78 8.89 4.51
CA GLU A 102 8.99 9.70 4.60
C GLU A 102 10.08 9.05 5.46
N ALA A 103 9.70 8.53 6.63
CA ALA A 103 10.63 7.83 7.52
C ALA A 103 11.24 6.59 6.85
N TYR A 104 10.42 5.82 6.13
CA TYR A 104 10.88 4.64 5.39
C TYR A 104 11.90 5.01 4.31
N TYR A 105 11.60 5.99 3.44
CA TYR A 105 12.53 6.40 2.38
C TYR A 105 13.80 7.03 2.93
N ARG A 106 13.71 7.78 4.05
CA ARG A 106 14.89 8.31 4.75
C ARG A 106 15.80 7.19 5.27
N ASP A 107 15.24 6.15 5.91
CA ASP A 107 16.02 5.01 6.39
C ASP A 107 16.65 4.21 5.23
N MET A 108 15.89 3.96 4.17
CA MET A 108 16.37 3.27 2.98
C MET A 108 17.55 4.02 2.33
N ASN A 109 17.44 5.33 2.18
CA ASN A 109 18.52 6.18 1.66
C ASN A 109 19.74 6.16 2.57
N ARG A 110 19.56 6.17 3.89
CA ARG A 110 20.65 6.05 4.86
C ARG A 110 21.41 4.72 4.71
N LYS A 111 20.69 3.60 4.63
CA LYS A 111 21.28 2.26 4.44
C LYS A 111 22.04 2.15 3.12
N SER A 112 21.47 2.65 2.03
CA SER A 112 22.14 2.69 0.72
C SER A 112 23.45 3.50 0.77
N ARG A 113 23.45 4.67 1.41
CA ARG A 113 24.68 5.46 1.62
C ARG A 113 25.71 4.73 2.47
N TRP A 114 25.29 4.01 3.50
CA TRP A 114 26.18 3.19 4.32
C TRP A 114 26.81 2.05 3.51
N TRP A 115 26.01 1.32 2.73
CA TRP A 115 26.50 0.27 1.83
C TRP A 115 27.50 0.80 0.80
N ASN A 116 27.20 1.94 0.17
CA ASN A 116 28.12 2.58 -0.77
C ASN A 116 29.45 2.93 -0.10
N ARG A 117 29.43 3.46 1.14
CA ARG A 117 30.67 3.74 1.88
C ARG A 117 31.45 2.46 2.20
N ALA A 118 30.78 1.42 2.69
CA ALA A 118 31.42 0.15 3.00
C ALA A 118 32.07 -0.50 1.76
N TRP A 119 31.38 -0.45 0.62
CA TRP A 119 31.90 -0.94 -0.67
C TRP A 119 33.12 -0.13 -1.14
N LEU A 120 33.06 1.21 -1.07
CA LEU A 120 34.19 2.08 -1.41
C LEU A 120 35.41 1.82 -0.50
N HIS A 121 35.19 1.58 0.80
CA HIS A 121 36.26 1.21 1.73
C HIS A 121 36.88 -0.15 1.37
N LEU A 122 36.07 -1.16 1.04
CA LEU A 122 36.59 -2.47 0.60
C LEU A 122 37.42 -2.34 -0.68
N LEU A 123 36.93 -1.62 -1.71
CA LEU A 123 37.70 -1.37 -2.93
C LEU A 123 39.02 -0.64 -2.67
N SER A 124 39.05 0.31 -1.72
CA SER A 124 40.27 1.03 -1.36
C SER A 124 41.34 0.17 -0.69
N LEU A 125 40.94 -0.96 -0.11
CA LEU A 125 41.86 -1.95 0.48
C LEU A 125 42.45 -2.90 -0.58
N PHE A 126 41.73 -3.15 -1.67
CA PHE A 126 42.22 -3.97 -2.80
C PHE A 126 43.06 -3.18 -3.82
N GLY A 127 42.95 -1.84 -3.86
CA GLY A 127 43.75 -0.98 -4.75
C GLY A 127 45.12 -0.55 -4.21
N ARG A 128 45.58 -1.11 -3.08
CA ARG A 128 46.91 -0.89 -2.48
C ARG A 128 47.77 -2.17 -2.49
N GLY A 129 47.66 -2.98 -3.54
CA GLY A 129 48.50 -4.16 -3.81
C GLY A 129 49.37 -3.93 -5.04
#